data_AF-I1N903-F1
#
_entry.id   AF-I1N903-F1
#
_cell.length_a   1.000
_cell.length_b   1.000
_cell.length_c   1.000
_cell.angle_alpha   90.00
_cell.angle_beta   90.00
_cell.angle_gamma   90.00
#
_symmetry.space_group_name_H-M   'P 1'
#
loop_
_entity.id
_entity.type
_entity.pdbx_description
1 polymer ?
#
loop_
_entity_poly.entity_id
_entity_poly.type
_entity_poly.pdbx_seq_one_letter_code
_entity_poly.pdbx_strand_id
1 'polypeptide(L)'
;MVSASEEFLNEFATRVCLSVDESASGGSIYDSELIYWKEPFSGCVSTMEAVARALCVLEPNGLETEEMLIGVLREMVRLQAGFLKPVKSRAQVVEEEG
;
A
#
# COMPACT_ATOMS: atom_id res chain seq x y z
N MET A 1 -0.71 -15.19 15.09
CA MET A 1 0.67 -15.25 15.63
C MET A 1 0.94 -14.15 16.66
N VAL A 2 0.50 -12.91 16.45
CA VAL A 2 0.73 -11.81 17.42
C VAL A 2 0.00 -12.01 18.76
N SER A 3 -1.27 -12.45 18.78
CA SER A 3 -2.08 -12.51 20.01
C SER A 3 -1.51 -13.39 21.13
N ALA A 4 -0.78 -14.45 20.79
CA ALA A 4 -0.19 -15.34 21.79
C ALA A 4 1.05 -14.74 22.48
N SER A 5 1.72 -13.80 21.82
CA SER A 5 2.89 -13.09 22.34
C SER A 5 2.58 -11.65 22.74
N GLU A 6 1.30 -11.25 22.64
CA GLU A 6 0.88 -9.87 22.80
C GLU A 6 1.17 -9.34 24.22
N GLU A 7 0.93 -10.15 25.26
CA GLU A 7 1.25 -9.78 26.64
C GLU A 7 2.75 -9.46 26.82
N PHE A 8 3.63 -10.33 26.31
CA PHE A 8 5.08 -10.14 26.39
C PHE A 8 5.57 -8.96 25.53
N LEU A 9 5.02 -8.79 24.33
CA LEU A 9 5.44 -7.72 23.42
C LEU A 9 5.00 -6.35 23.93
N ASN A 10 3.86 -6.25 24.61
CA ASN A 10 3.37 -4.99 25.19
C ASN A 10 4.31 -4.41 26.26
N GLU A 11 5.26 -5.18 26.80
CA GLU A 11 6.24 -4.67 27.76
C GLU A 11 7.25 -3.69 27.16
N PHE A 12 7.57 -3.81 25.86
CA PHE A 12 8.63 -3.02 25.22
C PHE A 12 8.35 -2.59 23.78
N ALA A 13 7.33 -3.14 23.12
CA ALA A 13 7.01 -2.85 21.72
C ALA A 13 5.72 -2.04 21.60
N THR A 14 5.76 -1.01 20.75
CA THR A 14 4.56 -0.29 20.33
C THR A 14 3.94 -0.99 19.13
N ARG A 15 2.70 -1.47 19.30
CA ARG A 15 1.96 -2.11 18.21
C ARG A 15 1.43 -1.05 17.24
N VAL A 16 1.87 -1.12 15.99
CA VAL A 16 1.30 -0.35 14.88
C VAL A 16 0.49 -1.28 13.98
N CYS A 17 -0.78 -0.96 13.78
CA CYS A 17 -1.68 -1.73 12.93
C CYS A 17 -2.14 -0.86 11.75
N LEU A 18 -2.02 -1.39 10.54
CA LEU A 18 -2.63 -0.83 9.35
C LEU A 18 -3.90 -1.63 9.07
N SER A 19 -5.05 -0.97 9.08
CA SER A 19 -6.34 -1.62 8.84
C SER A 19 -6.48 -1.98 7.37
N VAL A 20 -6.90 -3.21 7.12
CA VAL A 20 -7.30 -3.70 5.79
C VAL A 20 -8.76 -4.13 5.87
N ASP A 21 -9.53 -3.77 4.85
CA ASP A 21 -10.88 -4.29 4.65
C ASP A 21 -10.85 -5.40 3.60
N GLU A 22 -10.82 -6.65 4.08
CA GLU A 22 -10.81 -7.85 3.24
C GLU A 22 -12.12 -8.07 2.47
N SER A 23 -13.20 -7.37 2.83
CA SER A 23 -14.48 -7.45 2.13
C SER A 23 -14.56 -6.54 0.90
N ALA A 24 -13.65 -5.57 0.77
CA ALA A 24 -13.60 -4.60 -0.30
C ALA A 24 -12.37 -4.83 -1.21
N SER A 25 -12.58 -4.75 -2.52
CA SER A 25 -11.47 -4.78 -3.49
C SER A 25 -10.60 -3.54 -3.32
N GLY A 26 -9.28 -3.72 -3.33
CA GLY A 26 -8.32 -2.62 -3.18
C GLY A 26 -8.30 -1.65 -4.36
N GLY A 27 -7.65 -0.50 -4.21
CA GLY A 27 -7.55 0.50 -5.27
C GLY A 27 -6.67 0.04 -6.42
N SER A 28 -6.72 0.74 -7.55
CA SER A 28 -5.77 0.59 -8.65
C SER A 28 -5.02 1.90 -8.88
N ILE A 29 -3.86 1.86 -9.56
CA ILE A 29 -3.13 3.09 -9.94
C ILE A 29 -3.95 4.05 -10.80
N TYR A 30 -5.02 3.57 -11.43
CA TYR A 30 -5.87 4.40 -12.27
C TYR A 30 -6.86 5.21 -11.45
N ASP A 31 -7.19 4.73 -10.25
CA ASP A 31 -8.24 5.28 -9.39
C ASP A 31 -7.65 5.95 -8.14
N SER A 32 -6.35 5.79 -7.89
CA SER A 32 -5.70 6.21 -6.65
C SER A 32 -4.18 6.39 -6.81
N GLU A 33 -3.58 7.24 -5.97
CA GLU A 33 -2.13 7.52 -5.95
C GLU A 33 -1.29 6.37 -5.34
N LEU A 34 -1.69 5.14 -5.63
CA LEU A 34 -1.09 3.95 -5.04
C LEU A 34 0.24 3.61 -5.70
N ILE A 35 1.11 3.04 -4.89
CA ILE A 35 2.38 2.45 -5.34
C ILE A 35 2.12 1.13 -6.10
N TYR A 36 1.05 0.42 -5.76
CA TYR A 36 0.68 -0.85 -6.39
C TYR A 36 -0.24 -0.67 -7.56
N TRP A 37 -0.03 -1.50 -8.60
CA TRP A 37 -0.90 -1.53 -9.78
C TRP A 37 -2.38 -1.77 -9.42
N LYS A 38 -2.62 -2.75 -8.55
CA LYS A 38 -3.91 -3.12 -7.99
C LYS A 38 -3.65 -3.73 -6.62
N GLU A 39 -4.27 -3.18 -5.59
CA GLU A 39 -4.27 -3.76 -4.26
C GLU A 39 -5.22 -4.95 -4.19
N PRO A 40 -4.87 -6.02 -3.44
CA PRO A 40 -5.76 -7.16 -3.26
C PRO A 40 -7.02 -6.77 -2.48
N PHE A 41 -6.88 -5.95 -1.45
CA PHE A 41 -7.95 -5.50 -0.57
C PHE A 41 -7.80 -4.01 -0.24
N SER A 42 -8.90 -3.36 0.13
CA SER A 42 -8.88 -1.95 0.50
C SER A 42 -8.01 -1.72 1.74
N GLY A 43 -7.11 -0.73 1.68
CA GLY A 43 -6.18 -0.40 2.77
C GLY A 43 -4.90 -1.24 2.80
N CYS A 44 -4.74 -2.19 1.87
CA CYS A 44 -3.43 -2.78 1.62
C CYS A 44 -2.45 -1.69 1.18
N VAL A 45 -1.17 -1.81 1.53
CA VAL A 45 -0.14 -0.85 1.15
C VAL A 45 1.17 -1.55 0.88
N SER A 46 2.09 -0.89 0.18
CA SER A 46 3.42 -1.45 -0.04
C SER A 46 4.19 -1.60 1.26
N THR A 47 5.16 -2.51 1.31
CA THR A 47 6.03 -2.64 2.50
C THR A 47 6.72 -1.32 2.85
N MET A 48 7.12 -0.53 1.85
CA MET A 48 7.76 0.77 2.09
C MET A 48 6.78 1.80 2.65
N GLU A 49 5.54 1.81 2.17
CA GLU A 49 4.48 2.65 2.72
C GLU A 49 4.07 2.20 4.13
N ALA A 50 4.04 0.89 4.39
CA ALA A 50 3.80 0.36 5.72
C ALA A 50 4.88 0.82 6.72
N VAL A 51 6.15 0.85 6.27
CA VAL A 51 7.25 1.41 7.07
C VAL A 51 7.08 2.91 7.29
N ALA A 52 6.75 3.68 6.26
CA ALA A 52 6.52 5.13 6.40
C ALA A 52 5.40 5.44 7.41
N ARG A 53 4.28 4.72 7.32
CA ARG A 53 3.16 4.83 8.27
C ARG A 53 3.52 4.34 9.67
N ALA A 54 4.39 3.33 9.79
CA ALA A 54 4.89 2.91 11.10
C ALA A 54 5.79 3.96 11.74
N LEU A 55 6.69 4.57 10.96
CA LEU A 55 7.54 5.67 11.42
C LEU A 55 6.72 6.89 11.83
N CYS A 56 5.56 7.12 11.21
CA CYS A 56 4.62 8.15 11.65
C CYS A 56 4.24 8.04 13.13
N VAL A 57 4.06 6.82 13.61
CA VAL A 57 3.65 6.54 14.99
C VAL A 57 4.86 6.47 15.93
N LEU A 58 6.00 6.00 15.44
CA LEU A 58 7.17 5.68 16.27
C LEU A 58 8.12 6.87 16.45
N GLU A 59 8.20 7.79 15.49
CA GLU A 59 9.17 8.89 15.50
C GLU A 59 8.57 10.21 16.04
N PRO A 60 9.34 11.04 16.75
CA PRO A 60 8.88 12.35 17.24
C PRO A 60 8.36 13.30 16.15
N ASN A 61 8.96 13.25 14.96
CA ASN A 61 8.54 14.00 13.77
C ASN A 61 7.85 13.08 12.75
N GLY A 62 7.07 12.13 13.26
CA GLY A 62 6.52 11.04 12.47
C GLY A 62 5.71 11.49 11.26
N LEU A 63 4.84 12.50 11.41
CA LEU A 63 4.01 13.00 10.30
C LEU A 63 4.86 13.55 9.13
N GLU A 64 5.88 14.36 9.41
CA GLU A 64 6.79 14.89 8.39
C GLU A 64 7.61 13.77 7.72
N THR A 65 8.03 12.78 8.52
CA THR A 65 8.77 11.61 8.05
C THR A 65 7.92 10.77 7.10
N GLU A 66 6.67 10.51 7.47
CA GLU A 66 5.72 9.80 6.62
C GLU A 66 5.49 10.55 5.32
N GLU A 67 5.14 11.84 5.38
CA GLU A 67 4.85 12.65 4.20
C GLU A 67 6.04 12.67 3.23
N MET A 68 7.25 12.86 3.74
CA MET A 68 8.47 12.84 2.92
C MET A 68 8.70 11.47 2.26
N LEU A 69 8.59 10.38 3.02
CA LEU A 69 8.81 9.03 2.49
C LEU A 69 7.74 8.65 1.46
N ILE A 70 6.47 8.94 1.73
CA ILE A 70 5.37 8.72 0.78
C ILE A 70 5.58 9.55 -0.48
N GLY A 71 6.01 10.81 -0.35
CA GLY A 71 6.34 11.67 -1.49
C GLY A 71 7.43 11.08 -2.38
N VAL A 72 8.53 10.60 -1.77
CA VAL A 72 9.61 9.91 -2.50
C VAL A 72 9.09 8.68 -3.23
N LEU A 73 8.28 7.85 -2.57
CA LEU A 73 7.70 6.65 -3.17
C LEU A 73 6.80 6.97 -4.37
N ARG A 74 5.97 8.00 -4.27
CA ARG A 74 5.13 8.45 -5.39
C ARG A 74 5.96 8.91 -6.58
N GLU A 75 7.02 9.68 -6.34
CA GLU A 75 7.91 10.11 -7.42
C GLU A 75 8.68 8.93 -8.04
N MET A 76 9.12 7.95 -7.24
CA MET A 76 9.73 6.72 -7.76
C MET A 76 8.77 5.96 -8.69
N VAL A 77 7.51 5.79 -8.28
CA VAL A 77 6.48 5.10 -9.07
C VAL A 77 6.17 5.88 -10.35
N ARG A 78 6.04 7.21 -10.25
CA ARG A 78 5.82 8.09 -11.39
C ARG A 78 6.95 7.97 -12.43
N LEU A 79 8.20 7.99 -11.98
CA LEU A 79 9.37 7.80 -12.85
C LEU A 79 9.34 6.42 -13.52
N GLN A 80 9.07 5.37 -12.76
CA GLN A 80 8.97 4.00 -13.28
C GLN A 80 7.84 3.86 -14.32
N ALA A 81 6.68 4.48 -14.07
CA ALA A 81 5.53 4.47 -14.97
C ALA A 81 5.88 5.03 -16.35
N GLY A 82 6.75 6.05 -16.42
CA GLY A 82 7.24 6.61 -17.67
C GLY A 82 8.06 5.64 -18.54
N PHE A 83 8.59 4.56 -17.96
CA PHE A 83 9.33 3.52 -18.68
C PHE A 83 8.51 2.26 -18.99
N LEU A 84 7.25 2.20 -18.54
CA LEU A 84 6.37 1.08 -18.86
C LEU A 84 6.00 1.12 -20.35
N LYS A 85 6.14 -0.03 -21.02
CA LYS A 85 5.61 -0.19 -22.38
C LYS A 85 4.11 0.09 -22.35
N PRO A 86 3.55 0.75 -23.39
CA PRO A 86 2.11 0.90 -23.51
C PRO A 86 1.45 -0.46 -23.32
N VAL A 87 0.65 -0.58 -22.25
CA VAL A 87 -0.11 -1.80 -22.00
C VAL A 87 -1.12 -1.85 -23.14
N LYS A 88 -0.91 -2.76 -24.11
CA LYS A 88 -1.96 -3.10 -25.05
C LYS A 88 -3.13 -3.55 -24.21
N SER A 89 -4.26 -2.85 -24.27
CA SER A 89 -5.49 -3.32 -23.65
C SER A 89 -5.69 -4.75 -24.12
N ARG A 90 -5.74 -5.69 -23.16
CA ARG A 90 -6.02 -7.07 -23.48
C ARG A 90 -7.37 -7.06 -24.20
N ALA A 91 -7.40 -7.61 -25.43
CA ALA A 91 -8.64 -7.68 -26.20
C ALA A 91 -9.71 -8.31 -25.30
N GLN A 92 -10.81 -7.58 -25.06
CA GLN A 92 -11.96 -8.15 -24.38
C GLN A 92 -12.42 -9.32 -25.24
N VAL A 93 -12.45 -10.52 -24.66
CA VAL A 93 -13.11 -11.66 -25.29
C VAL A 93 -14.59 -11.30 -25.23
N VAL A 94 -15.16 -10.93 -26.37
CA VAL A 94 -16.61 -10.89 -26.51
C VAL A 94 -17.03 -12.35 -26.48
N GLU A 95 -17.75 -12.76 -25.44
CA GLU A 95 -18.50 -14.01 -25.49
C GLU A 95 -19.58 -13.81 -26.56
N GLU A 96 -19.41 -14.45 -27.73
CA GLU A 96 -20.52 -14.63 -28.66
C GLU A 96 -21.49 -15.62 -28.01
N GLU A 97 -22.57 -15.11 -27.41
CA GLU A 97 -23.76 -15.92 -27.12
C GLU A 97 -24.37 -16.36 -28.46
N GLY A 98 -24.35 -17.67 -28.70
CA GLY A 98 -25.16 -18.35 -29.72
C GLY A 98 -26.41 -18.98 -29.14
#